data_AF-W6RRL4-F1
#
_entry.id   AF-W6RRL4-F1
#
_cell.length_a   1.000
_cell.length_b   1.000
_cell.length_c   1.000
_cell.angle_alpha   90.00
_cell.angle_beta   90.00
_cell.angle_gamma   90.00
#
_symmetry.space_group_name_H-M   'P 1'
#
loop_
_entity.id
_entity.type
_entity.pdbx_description
1 polymer ?
#
loop_
_entity_poly.entity_id
_entity_poly.type
_entity_poly.pdbx_seq_one_letter_code
_entity_poly.pdbx_strand_id
1 'polypeptide(L)'
;MGVLKKYFKIIFIGVLVVVSVCGCSNNEDVIENIPEDEVLENMNENIIDRNSEFSIKYTQSTQSLKNAIDEYTKKLESTDPYLKSSIVNFKWQTEEEKNNKVANFNIEYIENSEQEEDIKSKINDILEKNITESMSTTDKVRAIDSYIKSNVDVDDDLNNSSIYNALVEGKTNSIGFSRLTYRMLREVNIESKMINGKVYGNNHSWNLVNIDGTWLHLDITGDKLFKGKYFLITDDAIKNMGYHWD
;
A
#
# COMPACT_ATOMS: atom_id res chain seq x y z
N MET A 1 11.65 23.19 9.56
CA MET A 1 12.07 23.56 8.19
C MET A 1 11.28 22.66 7.24
N GLY A 2 10.07 23.09 6.87
CA GLY A 2 9.09 22.26 6.16
C GLY A 2 9.31 22.31 4.65
N VAL A 3 9.42 21.14 4.01
CA VAL A 3 9.51 21.04 2.55
C VAL A 3 8.10 21.06 1.97
N LEU A 4 7.76 22.21 1.40
CA LEU A 4 6.55 22.44 0.63
C LEU A 4 6.62 21.65 -0.69
N LYS A 5 5.80 20.61 -0.88
CA LYS A 5 5.62 19.97 -2.19
C LYS A 5 4.89 20.94 -3.12
N LYS A 6 5.63 21.60 -4.02
CA LYS A 6 5.09 22.44 -5.09
C LYS A 6 4.50 21.54 -6.18
N TYR A 7 3.19 21.58 -6.34
CA TYR A 7 2.50 21.05 -7.52
C TYR A 7 2.82 21.93 -8.73
N PHE A 8 3.54 21.40 -9.71
CA PHE A 8 3.71 22.04 -11.01
C PHE A 8 2.49 21.74 -11.87
N LYS A 9 1.57 22.71 -12.02
CA LYS A 9 0.63 22.72 -13.14
C LYS A 9 1.42 23.09 -14.40
N ILE A 10 1.70 22.11 -15.24
CA ILE A 10 2.27 22.36 -16.58
C ILE A 10 1.15 22.94 -17.44
N ILE A 11 1.26 24.23 -17.76
CA ILE A 11 0.42 24.90 -18.75
C ILE A 11 1.04 24.62 -20.12
N PHE A 12 0.39 23.78 -20.93
CA PHE A 12 0.76 23.55 -22.33
C PHE A 12 0.43 24.80 -23.15
N ILE A 13 1.45 25.57 -23.53
CA ILE A 13 1.33 26.61 -24.56
C ILE A 13 1.63 25.92 -25.90
N GLY A 14 0.57 25.55 -26.61
CA GLY A 14 0.67 24.97 -27.95
C GLY A 14 1.19 26.00 -28.95
N VAL A 15 2.35 25.73 -29.54
CA VAL A 15 2.87 26.49 -30.68
C VAL A 15 2.14 26.01 -31.94
N LEU A 16 1.32 26.88 -32.53
CA LEU A 16 0.61 26.61 -33.77
C LEU A 16 1.56 26.86 -34.96
N VAL A 17 2.14 25.80 -35.51
CA VAL A 17 2.88 25.85 -36.79
C VAL A 17 1.89 25.57 -37.92
N VAL A 18 1.48 26.62 -38.65
CA VAL A 18 0.63 26.47 -39.84
C VAL A 18 1.54 26.27 -41.06
N VAL A 19 1.69 25.03 -41.50
CA VAL A 19 2.27 24.72 -42.81
C VAL A 19 1.11 24.51 -43.78
N SER A 20 0.97 25.43 -44.73
CA SER A 20 0.05 25.32 -45.85
C SER A 20 0.58 24.27 -46.83
N VAL A 21 -0.09 23.11 -46.92
CA VAL A 21 0.04 22.19 -48.04
C VAL A 21 -1.35 21.86 -48.54
N CYS A 22 -1.63 22.28 -49.78
CA CYS A 22 -2.80 21.86 -50.53
C CYS A 22 -2.58 20.42 -51.01
N GLY A 23 -3.39 19.48 -50.54
CA GLY A 23 -3.35 18.09 -51.01
C GLY A 23 -4.34 17.24 -50.22
N CYS A 24 -5.24 16.55 -50.92
CA CYS A 24 -6.19 15.62 -50.33
C CYS A 24 -5.44 14.55 -49.52
N SER A 25 -5.57 14.56 -48.19
CA SER A 25 -5.09 13.46 -47.33
C SER A 25 -6.27 12.88 -46.56
N ASN A 26 -6.46 11.58 -46.70
CA ASN A 26 -7.24 10.79 -45.74
C ASN A 26 -6.65 11.08 -44.36
N ASN A 27 -7.44 11.66 -43.44
CA ASN A 27 -7.05 11.72 -42.04
C ASN A 27 -7.14 10.30 -41.48
N GLU A 28 -6.10 9.51 -41.71
CA GLU A 28 -5.76 8.44 -40.78
C GLU A 28 -5.35 9.15 -39.48
N ASP A 29 -6.13 8.96 -38.42
CA ASP A 29 -5.75 9.43 -37.08
C ASP A 29 -4.35 8.88 -36.78
N VAL A 30 -3.36 9.77 -36.67
CA VAL A 30 -2.01 9.36 -36.27
C VAL A 30 -2.10 8.82 -34.85
N ILE A 31 -1.90 7.51 -34.69
CA ILE A 31 -1.84 6.87 -33.37
C ILE A 31 -0.59 7.41 -32.67
N GLU A 32 -0.77 8.28 -31.68
CA GLU A 32 0.32 8.75 -30.84
C GLU A 32 0.92 7.58 -30.07
N ASN A 33 2.23 7.39 -30.16
CA ASN A 33 2.91 6.30 -29.48
C ASN A 33 2.97 6.57 -27.98
N ILE A 34 2.31 5.74 -27.17
CA ILE A 34 2.28 5.88 -25.71
C ILE A 34 3.46 5.08 -25.12
N PRO A 35 4.45 5.74 -24.49
CA PRO A 35 5.58 5.05 -23.86
C PRO A 35 5.12 4.06 -22.76
N GLU A 36 5.86 2.96 -22.59
CA GLU A 36 5.56 1.96 -21.56
C GLU A 36 5.61 2.53 -20.14
N ASP A 37 6.55 3.42 -19.87
CA ASP A 37 6.67 4.09 -18.57
C ASP A 37 5.42 4.92 -18.22
N GLU A 38 4.80 5.57 -19.21
CA GLU A 38 3.57 6.36 -19.03
C GLU A 38 2.38 5.46 -18.70
N VAL A 39 2.28 4.30 -19.35
CA VAL A 39 1.25 3.28 -19.06
C VAL A 39 1.38 2.80 -17.61
N LEU A 40 2.61 2.49 -17.17
CA LEU A 40 2.88 2.02 -15.81
C LEU A 40 2.68 3.11 -14.76
N GLU A 41 3.01 4.37 -15.05
CA GLU A 41 2.76 5.50 -14.16
C GLU A 41 1.26 5.69 -13.94
N ASN A 42 0.46 5.73 -15.02
CA ASN A 42 -0.99 5.85 -14.94
C ASN A 42 -1.64 4.67 -14.18
N MET A 43 -1.14 3.46 -14.41
CA MET A 43 -1.59 2.27 -13.66
C MET A 43 -1.27 2.39 -12.17
N ASN A 44 -0.07 2.85 -11.83
CA ASN A 44 0.35 3.03 -10.44
C ASN A 44 -0.48 4.10 -9.71
N GLU A 45 -0.78 5.22 -10.36
CA GLU A 45 -1.65 6.27 -9.81
C GLU A 45 -3.04 5.71 -9.46
N ASN A 46 -3.69 5.00 -10.40
CA ASN A 46 -4.99 4.39 -10.17
C ASN A 46 -4.98 3.38 -9.00
N ILE A 47 -3.90 2.60 -8.87
CA ILE A 47 -3.75 1.62 -7.79
C ILE A 47 -3.53 2.30 -6.44
N ILE A 48 -2.73 3.37 -6.39
CA ILE A 48 -2.53 4.19 -5.19
C ILE A 48 -3.85 4.78 -4.70
N ASP A 49 -4.69 5.26 -5.63
CA ASP A 49 -5.99 5.87 -5.34
C ASP A 49 -7.12 4.86 -5.10
N ARG A 50 -6.81 3.55 -5.18
CA ARG A 50 -7.77 2.43 -5.04
C ARG A 50 -8.93 2.49 -6.04
N ASN A 51 -8.67 2.95 -7.26
CA ASN A 51 -9.66 2.85 -8.33
C ASN A 51 -9.87 1.38 -8.67
N SER A 52 -11.09 0.87 -8.44
CA SER A 52 -11.43 -0.52 -8.70
C SER A 52 -11.61 -0.83 -10.19
N GLU A 53 -11.93 0.18 -11.00
CA GLU A 53 -12.11 0.04 -12.44
C GLU A 53 -11.49 1.24 -13.15
N PHE A 54 -10.62 0.98 -14.13
CA PHE A 54 -10.01 2.00 -14.96
C PHE A 54 -9.50 1.41 -16.28
N SER A 55 -9.25 2.28 -17.26
CA SER A 55 -8.81 1.90 -18.59
C SER A 55 -7.59 2.71 -18.99
N ILE A 56 -6.58 2.04 -19.56
CA ILE A 56 -5.36 2.70 -20.04
C ILE A 56 -5.16 2.39 -21.52
N LYS A 57 -4.94 3.44 -22.32
CA LYS A 57 -4.58 3.30 -23.72
C LYS A 57 -3.11 2.88 -23.84
N TYR A 58 -2.82 2.02 -24.81
CA TYR A 58 -1.47 1.55 -25.07
C TYR A 58 -1.27 1.28 -26.57
N THR A 59 -0.02 1.34 -27.05
CA THR A 59 0.37 1.14 -28.45
C THR A 59 1.27 -0.09 -28.67
N GLN A 60 2.04 -0.47 -27.65
CA GLN A 60 2.92 -1.63 -27.58
C GLN A 60 2.18 -2.96 -27.81
N SER A 61 2.94 -4.05 -27.96
CA SER A 61 2.36 -5.38 -28.11
C SER A 61 1.67 -5.81 -26.81
N THR A 62 0.58 -6.58 -26.92
CA THR A 62 -0.12 -7.13 -25.74
C THR A 62 0.81 -7.98 -24.86
N GLN A 63 1.79 -8.67 -25.47
CA GLN A 63 2.80 -9.43 -24.72
C GLN A 63 3.75 -8.53 -23.94
N SER A 64 4.18 -7.40 -24.52
CA SER A 64 5.01 -6.40 -23.83
C SER A 64 4.26 -5.81 -22.63
N LEU A 65 3.00 -5.40 -22.83
CA LEU A 65 2.15 -4.89 -21.76
C LEU A 65 2.00 -5.91 -20.62
N LYS A 66 1.74 -7.19 -20.96
CA LYS A 66 1.64 -8.25 -19.97
C LYS A 66 2.93 -8.37 -19.14
N ASN A 67 4.09 -8.38 -19.79
CA ASN A 67 5.37 -8.48 -19.10
C ASN A 67 5.60 -7.29 -18.17
N ALA A 68 5.26 -6.08 -18.62
CA ALA A 68 5.39 -4.85 -17.83
C ALA A 68 4.49 -4.86 -16.58
N ILE A 69 3.24 -5.32 -16.71
CA ILE A 69 2.31 -5.47 -15.58
C ILE A 69 2.81 -6.55 -14.60
N ASP A 70 3.31 -7.67 -15.10
CA ASP A 70 3.89 -8.75 -14.27
C ASP A 70 5.12 -8.26 -13.50
N GLU A 71 5.98 -7.46 -14.14
CA GLU A 71 7.16 -6.86 -13.49
C GLU A 71 6.77 -5.82 -12.43
N TYR A 72 5.84 -4.92 -12.76
CA TYR A 72 5.29 -3.96 -11.81
C TYR A 72 4.76 -4.66 -10.56
N THR A 73 3.95 -5.71 -10.75
CA THR A 73 3.27 -6.44 -9.66
C THR A 73 4.26 -7.18 -8.76
N LYS A 74 5.39 -7.66 -9.31
CA LYS A 74 6.52 -8.22 -8.55
C LYS A 74 7.29 -7.15 -7.80
N LYS A 75 7.58 -6.03 -8.45
CA LYS A 75 8.31 -4.91 -7.84
C LYS A 75 7.57 -4.34 -6.64
N LEU A 76 6.23 -4.26 -6.72
CA LEU A 76 5.36 -3.76 -5.67
C LEU A 76 5.54 -4.52 -4.34
N GLU A 77 5.82 -5.83 -4.37
CA GLU A 77 6.11 -6.63 -3.17
C GLU A 77 7.31 -6.09 -2.38
N SER A 78 8.29 -5.51 -3.05
CA SER A 78 9.50 -4.95 -2.44
C SER A 78 9.41 -3.46 -2.17
N THR A 79 8.70 -2.70 -3.00
CA THR A 79 8.66 -1.22 -2.91
C THR A 79 7.50 -0.70 -2.08
N ASP A 80 6.36 -1.36 -2.13
CA ASP A 80 5.20 -1.03 -1.29
C ASP A 80 4.44 -2.30 -0.86
N PRO A 81 5.00 -3.05 0.11
CA PRO A 81 4.38 -4.28 0.63
C PRO A 81 2.95 -4.06 1.13
N TYR A 82 2.64 -2.85 1.64
CA TYR A 82 1.29 -2.51 2.09
C TYR A 82 0.33 -2.42 0.90
N LEU A 83 0.66 -1.63 -0.12
CA LEU A 83 -0.16 -1.50 -1.32
C LEU A 83 -0.36 -2.85 -1.99
N LYS A 84 0.71 -3.63 -2.16
CA LYS A 84 0.63 -5.01 -2.66
C LYS A 84 -0.35 -5.85 -1.84
N SER A 85 -0.23 -5.82 -0.52
CA SER A 85 -1.09 -6.60 0.38
C SER A 85 -2.53 -6.11 0.46
N SER A 86 -2.84 -4.91 -0.04
CA SER A 86 -4.22 -4.41 -0.12
C SER A 86 -4.99 -4.92 -1.33
N ILE A 87 -4.30 -5.46 -2.35
CA ILE A 87 -4.93 -5.99 -3.56
C ILE A 87 -5.37 -7.43 -3.31
N VAL A 88 -6.68 -7.68 -3.33
CA VAL A 88 -7.29 -9.00 -3.17
C VAL A 88 -7.29 -9.76 -4.49
N ASN A 89 -7.68 -9.07 -5.57
CA ASN A 89 -7.77 -9.66 -6.89
C ASN A 89 -7.40 -8.61 -7.94
N PHE A 90 -6.54 -8.99 -8.88
CA PHE A 90 -6.06 -8.12 -9.95
C PHE A 90 -6.42 -8.75 -11.29
N LYS A 91 -7.47 -8.22 -11.94
CA LYS A 91 -7.92 -8.68 -13.26
C LYS A 91 -7.74 -7.57 -14.28
N TRP A 92 -7.41 -7.96 -15.50
CA TRP A 92 -7.40 -7.03 -16.63
C TRP A 92 -7.60 -7.79 -17.93
N GLN A 93 -8.08 -7.08 -18.94
CA GLN A 93 -8.26 -7.57 -20.30
C GLN A 93 -7.94 -6.48 -21.31
N THR A 94 -7.70 -6.86 -22.56
CA THR A 94 -7.45 -5.91 -23.65
C THR A 94 -8.59 -5.87 -24.63
N GLU A 95 -8.90 -4.68 -25.11
CA GLU A 95 -9.85 -4.43 -26.18
C GLU A 95 -9.15 -3.67 -27.32
N GLU A 96 -9.48 -4.04 -28.54
CA GLU A 96 -9.04 -3.32 -29.75
C GLU A 96 -10.20 -2.45 -30.24
N GLU A 97 -10.01 -1.14 -30.16
CA GLU A 97 -10.84 -0.15 -30.83
C GLU A 97 -10.21 0.18 -32.20
N LYS A 98 -11.00 0.65 -33.17
CA LYS A 98 -10.60 0.84 -34.59
C LYS A 98 -9.18 1.41 -34.78
N ASN A 99 -8.77 2.36 -33.93
CA ASN A 99 -7.46 3.02 -33.99
C ASN A 99 -6.67 2.95 -32.66
N ASN A 100 -7.14 2.25 -31.62
CA ASN A 100 -6.50 2.25 -30.29
C ASN A 100 -6.57 0.87 -29.63
N LYS A 101 -5.57 0.53 -28.82
CA LYS A 101 -5.68 -0.60 -27.89
C LYS A 101 -5.92 -0.05 -26.48
N VAL A 102 -6.83 -0.70 -25.77
CA VAL A 102 -7.22 -0.32 -24.41
C VAL A 102 -7.03 -1.52 -23.49
N ALA A 103 -6.42 -1.30 -22.33
CA ALA A 103 -6.34 -2.26 -21.25
C ALA A 103 -7.34 -1.85 -20.17
N ASN A 104 -8.32 -2.71 -19.90
CA ASN A 104 -9.37 -2.52 -18.90
C ASN A 104 -9.01 -3.30 -17.64
N PHE A 105 -8.91 -2.61 -16.51
CA PHE A 105 -8.55 -3.17 -15.22
C PHE A 105 -9.77 -3.27 -14.31
N ASN A 106 -9.88 -4.37 -13.57
CA ASN A 106 -10.82 -4.58 -12.50
C ASN A 106 -10.05 -5.13 -11.29
N ILE A 107 -9.89 -4.28 -10.27
CA ILE A 107 -9.09 -4.55 -9.09
C ILE A 107 -9.99 -4.53 -7.86
N GLU A 108 -9.88 -5.58 -7.05
CA GLU A 108 -10.53 -5.68 -5.76
C GLU A 108 -9.50 -5.36 -4.67
N TYR A 109 -9.87 -4.46 -3.76
CA TYR A 109 -9.04 -4.06 -2.63
C TYR A 109 -9.69 -4.47 -1.30
N ILE A 110 -8.86 -4.68 -0.28
CA ILE A 110 -9.34 -4.89 1.10
C ILE A 110 -10.10 -3.65 1.58
N GLU A 111 -9.55 -2.47 1.30
CA GLU A 111 -10.15 -1.18 1.59
C GLU A 111 -10.37 -0.40 0.29
N ASN A 112 -11.58 0.10 0.06
CA ASN A 112 -11.86 0.96 -1.10
C ASN A 112 -11.28 2.38 -0.91
N SER A 113 -11.39 3.23 -1.94
CA SER A 113 -10.82 4.58 -1.95
C SER A 113 -11.31 5.45 -0.77
N GLU A 114 -12.63 5.49 -0.51
CA GLU A 114 -13.23 6.24 0.59
C GLU A 114 -12.71 5.73 1.96
N GLN A 115 -12.65 4.42 2.14
CA GLN A 115 -12.12 3.81 3.36
C GLN A 115 -10.63 4.11 3.57
N GLU A 116 -9.81 4.09 2.51
CA GLU A 116 -8.38 4.42 2.59
C GLU A 116 -8.17 5.90 2.96
N GLU A 117 -9.01 6.82 2.44
CA GLU A 117 -8.99 8.23 2.84
C GLU A 117 -9.36 8.41 4.32
N ASP A 118 -10.39 7.74 4.79
CA ASP A 118 -10.81 7.74 6.19
C ASP A 118 -9.71 7.17 7.12
N ILE A 119 -9.10 6.06 6.71
CA ILE A 119 -7.97 5.45 7.43
C ILE A 119 -6.81 6.44 7.53
N LYS A 120 -6.42 7.06 6.41
CA LYS A 120 -5.33 8.02 6.36
C LYS A 120 -5.60 9.21 7.27
N SER A 121 -6.81 9.76 7.22
CA SER A 121 -7.25 10.87 8.09
C SER A 121 -7.16 10.49 9.57
N LYS A 122 -7.72 9.34 9.96
CA LYS A 122 -7.68 8.84 11.34
C LYS A 122 -6.25 8.59 11.83
N ILE A 123 -5.41 7.95 11.02
CA ILE A 123 -4.01 7.70 11.37
C ILE A 123 -3.28 9.02 11.61
N ASN A 124 -3.43 10.01 10.73
CA ASN A 124 -2.80 11.32 10.91
C ASN A 124 -3.24 11.97 12.23
N ASP A 125 -4.55 12.00 12.50
CA ASP A 125 -5.11 12.52 13.75
C ASP A 125 -4.54 11.84 15.00
N ILE A 126 -4.36 10.51 14.95
CA ILE A 126 -3.82 9.73 16.05
C ILE A 126 -2.35 10.06 16.25
N LEU A 127 -1.56 10.08 15.17
CA LEU A 127 -0.11 10.32 15.24
C LEU A 127 0.17 11.75 15.72
N GLU A 128 -0.56 12.75 15.24
CA GLU A 128 -0.41 14.14 15.68
C GLU A 128 -0.68 14.32 17.18
N LYS A 129 -1.61 13.55 17.76
CA LYS A 129 -1.95 13.62 19.19
C LYS A 129 -0.97 12.87 20.08
N ASN A 130 -0.32 11.83 19.57
CA ASN A 130 0.44 10.87 20.38
C ASN A 130 1.96 10.90 20.12
N ILE A 131 2.41 11.55 19.06
CA ILE A 131 3.82 11.52 18.64
C ILE A 131 4.36 12.94 18.46
N THR A 132 5.56 13.19 18.98
CA THR A 132 6.31 14.43 18.76
C THR A 132 7.62 14.18 18.05
N GLU A 133 8.18 15.20 17.40
CA GLU A 133 9.48 15.11 16.71
C GLU A 133 10.63 14.73 17.65
N SER A 134 10.54 15.12 18.93
CA SER A 134 11.56 14.87 19.95
C SER A 134 11.57 13.44 20.51
N MET A 135 10.57 12.62 20.20
CA MET A 135 10.52 11.23 20.66
C MET A 135 11.60 10.39 19.98
N SER A 136 12.23 9.50 20.75
CA SER A 136 13.11 8.46 20.20
C SER A 136 12.31 7.48 19.31
N THR A 137 13.00 6.75 18.43
CA THR A 137 12.38 5.69 17.62
C THR A 137 11.57 4.74 18.50
N THR A 138 12.14 4.27 19.61
CA THR A 138 11.48 3.37 20.56
C THR A 138 10.25 4.00 21.22
N ASP A 139 10.30 5.30 21.57
CA ASP A 139 9.16 5.98 22.20
C ASP A 139 8.00 6.16 21.23
N LYS A 140 8.28 6.46 19.96
CA LYS A 140 7.26 6.50 18.90
C LYS A 140 6.58 5.15 18.73
N VAL A 141 7.37 4.06 18.66
CA VAL A 141 6.84 2.70 18.56
C VAL A 141 5.98 2.37 19.79
N ARG A 142 6.41 2.76 20.99
CA ARG A 142 5.65 2.55 22.23
C ARG A 142 4.34 3.33 22.25
N ALA A 143 4.33 4.56 21.76
CA ALA A 143 3.12 5.38 21.67
C ALA A 143 2.09 4.73 20.72
N ILE A 144 2.54 4.24 19.56
CA ILE A 144 1.70 3.52 18.59
C ILE A 144 1.18 2.22 19.22
N ASP A 145 2.05 1.40 19.80
CA ASP A 145 1.70 0.15 20.50
C ASP A 145 0.64 0.39 21.58
N SER A 146 0.86 1.39 22.43
CA SER A 146 -0.04 1.73 23.53
C SER A 146 -1.40 2.20 23.01
N TYR A 147 -1.41 3.07 21.98
CA TYR A 147 -2.66 3.54 21.38
C TYR A 147 -3.47 2.36 20.83
N ILE A 148 -2.85 1.50 20.02
CA ILE A 148 -3.54 0.37 19.39
C ILE A 148 -4.08 -0.57 20.48
N LYS A 149 -3.28 -0.91 21.50
CA LYS A 149 -3.72 -1.78 22.61
C LYS A 149 -4.94 -1.25 23.35
N SER A 150 -5.03 0.06 23.54
CA SER A 150 -6.11 0.72 24.27
C SER A 150 -7.37 0.95 23.46
N ASN A 151 -7.29 0.94 22.12
CA ASN A 151 -8.41 1.34 21.25
C ASN A 151 -8.90 0.24 20.30
N VAL A 152 -8.14 -0.83 20.10
CA VAL A 152 -8.48 -1.91 19.18
C VAL A 152 -8.47 -3.24 19.91
N ASP A 153 -9.60 -3.93 19.91
CA ASP A 153 -9.78 -5.26 20.49
C ASP A 153 -9.46 -6.38 19.51
N VAL A 154 -9.19 -7.56 20.06
CA VAL A 154 -8.94 -8.76 19.25
C VAL A 154 -10.27 -9.31 18.77
N ASP A 155 -10.39 -9.54 17.47
CA ASP A 155 -11.54 -10.21 16.88
C ASP A 155 -11.36 -11.74 16.93
N ASP A 156 -11.91 -12.36 17.97
CA ASP A 156 -11.78 -13.80 18.23
C ASP A 156 -12.46 -14.66 17.14
N ASP A 157 -13.43 -14.10 16.41
CA ASP A 157 -14.11 -14.79 15.31
C ASP A 157 -13.30 -14.75 13.99
N LEU A 158 -12.16 -14.05 13.97
CA LEU A 158 -11.23 -13.92 12.84
C LEU A 158 -11.84 -13.34 11.55
N ASN A 159 -12.99 -12.68 11.64
CA ASN A 159 -13.73 -12.18 10.49
C ASN A 159 -13.16 -10.85 9.96
N ASN A 160 -12.49 -10.08 10.82
CA ASN A 160 -12.03 -8.73 10.51
C ASN A 160 -10.50 -8.70 10.39
N SER A 161 -10.00 -8.30 9.22
CA SER A 161 -8.55 -8.22 8.94
C SER A 161 -8.09 -6.90 8.33
N SER A 162 -9.01 -5.96 8.11
CA SER A 162 -8.71 -4.65 7.54
C SER A 162 -8.26 -3.64 8.60
N ILE A 163 -7.59 -2.57 8.16
CA ILE A 163 -7.33 -1.41 9.02
C ILE A 163 -8.63 -0.66 9.32
N TYR A 164 -9.59 -0.67 8.39
CA TYR A 164 -10.88 -0.02 8.57
C TYR A 164 -11.63 -0.62 9.76
N ASN A 165 -11.72 -1.96 9.88
CA ASN A 165 -12.33 -2.61 11.04
C ASN A 165 -11.60 -2.21 12.34
N ALA A 166 -10.26 -2.15 12.31
CA ALA A 166 -9.47 -1.77 13.48
C ALA A 166 -9.78 -0.34 13.97
N LEU A 167 -9.83 0.64 13.06
CA LEU A 167 -9.96 2.07 13.40
C LEU A 167 -11.40 2.60 13.47
N VAL A 168 -12.36 1.87 12.89
CA VAL A 168 -13.77 2.29 12.83
C VAL A 168 -14.63 1.41 13.71
N GLU A 169 -14.46 0.10 13.63
CA GLU A 169 -15.24 -0.85 14.44
C GLU A 169 -14.55 -1.18 15.77
N GLY A 170 -13.27 -0.81 15.92
CA GLY A 170 -12.51 -0.98 17.16
C GLY A 170 -12.07 -2.42 17.40
N LYS A 171 -12.09 -3.30 16.40
CA LYS A 171 -11.60 -4.68 16.53
C LYS A 171 -11.07 -5.25 15.23
N THR A 172 -10.06 -6.12 15.33
CA THR A 172 -9.48 -6.81 14.18
C THR A 172 -8.69 -8.05 14.61
N ASN A 173 -8.34 -8.92 13.67
CA ASN A 173 -7.49 -10.09 13.91
C ASN A 173 -6.00 -9.74 13.74
N SER A 174 -5.11 -10.72 13.91
CA SER A 174 -3.67 -10.51 13.85
C SER A 174 -3.15 -9.90 12.54
N ILE A 175 -3.81 -10.18 11.40
CA ILE A 175 -3.50 -9.57 10.12
C ILE A 175 -3.79 -8.06 10.17
N GLY A 176 -4.96 -7.66 10.64
CA GLY A 176 -5.33 -6.24 10.72
C GLY A 176 -4.48 -5.46 11.73
N PHE A 177 -4.11 -6.07 12.87
CA PHE A 177 -3.15 -5.48 13.80
C PHE A 177 -1.79 -5.26 13.13
N SER A 178 -1.28 -6.25 12.41
CA SER A 178 0.00 -6.15 11.71
C SER A 178 -0.01 -5.05 10.64
N ARG A 179 -1.10 -4.95 9.87
CA ARG A 179 -1.31 -3.91 8.85
C ARG A 179 -1.39 -2.51 9.45
N LEU A 180 -2.21 -2.32 10.49
CA LEU A 180 -2.38 -1.03 11.15
C LEU A 180 -1.04 -0.55 11.74
N THR A 181 -0.34 -1.43 12.44
CA THR A 181 0.96 -1.13 13.04
C THR A 181 1.99 -0.75 11.97
N TYR A 182 2.09 -1.53 10.90
CA TYR A 182 2.97 -1.21 9.77
C TYR A 182 2.64 0.16 9.18
N ARG A 183 1.36 0.45 8.94
CA ARG A 183 0.95 1.73 8.34
C ARG A 183 1.29 2.91 9.24
N MET A 184 0.98 2.84 10.53
CA MET A 184 1.30 3.90 11.49
C MET A 184 2.82 4.13 11.61
N LEU A 185 3.64 3.06 11.63
CA LEU A 185 5.10 3.16 11.67
C LEU A 185 5.67 3.82 10.40
N ARG A 186 5.12 3.48 9.23
CA ARG A 186 5.51 4.08 7.95
C ARG A 186 5.28 5.58 7.94
N GLU A 187 4.14 6.07 8.41
CA GLU A 187 3.82 7.51 8.45
C GLU A 187 4.79 8.31 9.32
N VAL A 188 5.42 7.69 10.32
CA VAL A 188 6.46 8.31 11.16
C VAL A 188 7.89 7.95 10.75
N ASN A 189 8.07 7.42 9.54
CA ASN A 189 9.35 7.05 8.93
C ASN A 189 10.15 6.02 9.74
N ILE A 190 9.47 5.04 10.34
CA ILE A 190 10.11 3.91 11.02
C ILE A 190 10.02 2.69 10.12
N GLU A 191 11.17 2.14 9.75
CA GLU A 191 11.23 0.92 8.94
C GLU A 191 10.62 -0.25 9.71
N SER A 192 9.71 -0.95 9.05
CA SER A 192 9.05 -2.12 9.60
C SER A 192 8.73 -3.13 8.49
N LYS A 193 8.38 -4.35 8.88
CA LYS A 193 7.92 -5.42 7.99
C LYS A 193 6.70 -6.08 8.61
N MET A 194 5.72 -6.44 7.80
CA MET A 194 4.67 -7.38 8.19
C MET A 194 5.22 -8.79 8.05
N ILE A 195 5.10 -9.60 9.10
CA ILE A 195 5.53 -11.00 9.12
C ILE A 195 4.29 -11.88 9.12
N ASN A 196 4.28 -12.88 8.26
CA ASN A 196 3.30 -13.96 8.27
C ASN A 196 4.01 -15.24 8.70
N GLY A 197 3.47 -15.91 9.70
CA GLY A 197 4.09 -17.10 10.26
C GLY A 197 3.09 -17.89 11.08
N LYS A 198 3.59 -18.56 12.12
CA LYS A 198 2.79 -19.38 13.02
C LYS A 198 3.15 -19.14 14.48
N VAL A 199 2.14 -19.21 15.34
CA VAL A 199 2.27 -19.21 16.80
C VAL A 199 1.63 -20.47 17.34
N TYR A 200 2.42 -21.32 17.99
CA TYR A 200 1.99 -22.66 18.42
C TYR A 200 1.31 -23.48 17.31
N GLY A 201 1.76 -23.31 16.07
CA GLY A 201 1.25 -24.03 14.88
C GLY A 201 0.06 -23.38 14.16
N ASN A 202 -0.56 -22.33 14.73
CA ASN A 202 -1.66 -21.59 14.10
C ASN A 202 -1.14 -20.40 13.30
N ASN A 203 -1.75 -20.10 12.16
CA ASN A 203 -1.37 -18.94 11.35
C ASN A 203 -1.49 -17.64 12.16
N HIS A 204 -0.48 -16.78 12.06
CA HIS A 204 -0.43 -15.52 12.78
C HIS A 204 0.36 -14.49 12.00
N SER A 205 0.03 -13.21 12.21
CA SER A 205 0.74 -12.08 11.62
C SER A 205 1.14 -11.07 12.68
N TRP A 206 2.35 -10.54 12.58
CA TRP A 206 2.89 -9.52 13.50
C TRP A 206 3.87 -8.60 12.75
N ASN A 207 4.64 -7.78 13.45
CA ASN A 207 5.60 -6.86 12.83
C ASN A 207 7.05 -7.09 13.28
N LEU A 208 7.98 -6.85 12.37
CA LEU A 208 9.39 -6.61 12.67
C LEU A 208 9.65 -5.12 12.52
N VAL A 209 10.34 -4.50 13.48
CA VAL A 209 10.57 -3.05 13.54
C VAL A 209 12.07 -2.80 13.68
N ASN A 210 12.60 -1.89 12.86
CA ASN A 210 14.00 -1.48 12.92
C ASN A 210 14.16 -0.38 13.98
N ILE A 211 14.87 -0.71 15.06
CA ILE A 211 15.24 0.21 16.13
C ILE A 211 16.74 0.47 16.01
N ASP A 212 17.10 1.61 15.44
CA ASP A 212 18.48 2.09 15.30
C ASP A 212 19.45 1.04 14.71
N GLY A 213 19.00 0.33 13.67
CA GLY A 213 19.75 -0.71 12.96
C GLY A 213 19.50 -2.13 13.47
N THR A 214 18.73 -2.30 14.55
CA THR A 214 18.39 -3.61 15.12
C THR A 214 16.95 -3.97 14.80
N TRP A 215 16.72 -5.08 14.11
CA TRP A 215 15.38 -5.60 13.86
C TRP A 215 14.84 -6.34 15.09
N LEU A 216 13.69 -5.91 15.59
CA LEU A 216 13.03 -6.47 16.78
C LEU A 216 11.56 -6.75 16.48
N HIS A 217 11.03 -7.80 17.09
CA HIS A 217 9.65 -8.22 16.93
C HIS A 217 8.71 -7.39 17.80
N LEU A 218 7.58 -7.00 17.20
CA LEU A 218 6.45 -6.34 17.85
C LEU A 218 5.18 -7.12 17.51
N ASP A 219 4.55 -7.73 18.52
CA ASP A 219 3.26 -8.41 18.37
C ASP A 219 2.22 -7.89 19.38
N ILE A 220 1.41 -6.95 18.91
CA ILE A 220 0.35 -6.32 19.70
C ILE A 220 -0.76 -7.32 20.05
N THR A 221 -1.14 -8.20 19.12
CA THR A 221 -2.17 -9.22 19.35
C THR A 221 -1.70 -10.23 20.40
N GLY A 222 -0.45 -10.70 20.27
CA GLY A 222 0.17 -11.58 21.23
C GLY A 222 0.25 -10.99 22.63
N ASP A 223 0.58 -9.69 22.73
CA ASP A 223 0.58 -8.95 24.00
C ASP A 223 -0.80 -8.90 24.66
N LYS A 224 -1.87 -8.72 23.87
CA LYS A 224 -3.24 -8.70 24.40
C LYS A 224 -3.71 -10.09 24.86
N LEU A 225 -3.32 -11.16 24.17
CA LEU A 225 -3.85 -12.50 24.40
C LEU A 225 -3.04 -13.35 25.39
N PHE A 226 -1.71 -13.28 25.35
CA PHE A 226 -0.86 -14.30 25.99
C PHE A 226 -0.18 -13.85 27.29
N LYS A 227 -0.51 -12.65 27.81
CA LYS A 227 0.11 -12.06 29.03
C LYS A 227 1.66 -12.02 28.99
N GLY A 228 2.24 -12.16 27.81
CA GLY A 228 3.68 -11.97 27.55
C GLY A 228 3.98 -10.50 27.26
N LYS A 229 5.26 -10.15 27.17
CA LYS A 229 5.73 -8.85 26.67
C LYS A 229 6.41 -9.08 25.32
N TYR A 230 5.65 -8.96 24.25
CA TYR A 230 6.03 -9.07 22.84
C TYR A 230 6.32 -7.69 22.21
N PHE A 231 6.70 -6.73 23.06
CA PHE A 231 7.14 -5.41 22.64
C PHE A 231 8.67 -5.40 22.42
N LEU A 232 9.08 -5.28 21.16
CA LEU A 232 10.48 -5.12 20.73
C LEU A 232 11.43 -6.20 21.30
N ILE A 233 11.13 -7.46 21.02
CA ILE A 233 11.92 -8.62 21.45
C ILE A 233 12.75 -9.23 20.32
N THR A 234 13.82 -9.92 20.66
CA THR A 234 14.73 -10.54 19.67
C THR A 234 14.14 -11.80 19.06
N ASP A 235 14.68 -12.21 17.90
CA ASP A 235 14.37 -13.49 17.25
C ASP A 235 14.45 -14.68 18.22
N ASP A 236 15.54 -14.77 19.00
CA ASP A 236 15.74 -15.86 19.95
C ASP A 236 14.67 -15.87 21.05
N ALA A 237 14.27 -14.69 21.55
CA ALA A 237 13.24 -14.58 22.56
C ALA A 237 11.88 -15.03 22.02
N ILE A 238 11.48 -14.54 20.85
CA ILE A 238 10.15 -14.84 20.30
C ILE A 238 10.03 -16.28 19.78
N LYS A 239 11.11 -16.88 19.24
CA LYS A 239 11.15 -18.31 18.88
C LYS A 239 10.87 -19.22 20.08
N ASN A 240 11.47 -18.90 21.23
CA ASN A 240 11.24 -19.64 22.48
C ASN A 240 9.80 -19.49 23.02
N MET A 241 9.02 -18.55 22.47
CA MET A 241 7.61 -18.34 22.78
C MET A 241 6.68 -19.01 21.75
N GLY A 242 7.20 -19.92 20.91
CA GLY A 242 6.41 -20.71 19.97
C GLY A 242 6.13 -20.03 18.63
N TYR A 243 6.82 -18.92 18.32
CA TYR A 243 6.72 -18.24 17.03
C TYR A 243 7.66 -18.86 16.02
N HIS A 244 7.16 -19.02 14.81
CA HIS A 244 7.89 -19.53 13.65
C HIS A 244 7.55 -18.71 12.42
N TRP A 245 8.56 -18.28 11.68
CA TRP A 245 8.44 -17.58 10.41
C TRP A 245 9.61 -18.01 9.52
N ASP A 246 9.39 -17.97 8.21
CA ASP A 246 10.38 -18.32 7.20
C ASP A 246 11.16 -17.07 6.71
#